data_AF-A0A182NJJ6-F1
#
_entry.id   AF-A0A182NJJ6-F1
#
_cell.length_a   1.000
_cell.length_b   1.000
_cell.length_c   1.000
_cell.angle_alpha   90.00
_cell.angle_beta   90.00
_cell.angle_gamma   90.00
#
_symmetry.space_group_name_H-M   'P 1'
#
loop_
_entity.id
_entity.type
_entity.pdbx_description
1 polymer ?
#
loop_
_entity_poly.entity_id
_entity_poly.type
_entity_poly.pdbx_seq_one_letter_code
_entity_poly.pdbx_strand_id
1 'polypeptide(L)'
;MNYLLQLTQQSENKTLNLFSTVYSKMSPLSREPIRELYETIRLNLVADRTPGDDLELVTGKFFRNLFPVAYHHAIHSDVVHGTERGRAAAGAGPGVSNRDFHSDYKNCLVHTYDDLKPFGMVPQQLSSSLVASVNAASVLLRALREGSEVLLKLEEVGVSAPSCRKALLRMNYCGSCKRYNHLHAKPCAGLCQNVMRGCLIEFVGALNKGWSTLTEAILPLIGTVRSADGIESEIKSLDTKLSNAIMHAMQIGPQLEKQVSEP
;
A
#
# COMPACT_ATOMS: atom_id res chain seq x y z
N MET A 1 -6.87 7.14 7.26
CA MET A 1 -6.67 5.69 7.47
C MET A 1 -7.85 4.86 6.96
N ASN A 2 -9.07 5.09 7.44
CA ASN A 2 -10.26 4.27 7.06
C ASN A 2 -10.53 4.17 5.55
N TYR A 3 -10.30 5.26 4.80
CA TYR A 3 -10.52 5.28 3.35
C TYR A 3 -9.67 4.24 2.58
N LEU A 4 -8.36 4.19 2.82
CA LEU A 4 -7.47 3.26 2.11
C LEU A 4 -7.76 1.81 2.49
N LEU A 5 -8.09 1.53 3.76
CA LEU A 5 -8.50 0.19 4.19
C LEU A 5 -9.79 -0.25 3.50
N GLN A 6 -10.79 0.61 3.42
CA GLN A 6 -12.02 0.32 2.69
C GLN A 6 -11.76 0.10 1.20
N LEU A 7 -10.87 0.90 0.60
CA LEU A 7 -10.47 0.75 -0.80
C LEU A 7 -9.79 -0.60 -1.06
N THR A 8 -8.87 -1.02 -0.18
CA THR A 8 -8.21 -2.33 -0.29
C THR A 8 -9.22 -3.48 -0.22
N GLN A 9 -10.20 -3.43 0.68
CA GLN A 9 -11.26 -4.45 0.76
C GLN A 9 -12.16 -4.47 -0.47
N GLN A 10 -12.50 -3.30 -1.02
CA GLN A 10 -13.28 -3.22 -2.26
C GLN A 10 -12.52 -3.83 -3.44
N SER A 11 -11.23 -3.53 -3.56
CA SER A 11 -10.36 -4.10 -4.59
C SER A 11 -10.18 -5.61 -4.40
N GLU A 12 -10.01 -6.09 -3.17
CA GLU A 12 -9.94 -7.53 -2.86
C GLU A 12 -11.19 -8.27 -3.34
N ASN A 13 -12.37 -7.75 -2.99
CA ASN A 13 -13.64 -8.33 -3.44
C ASN A 13 -13.78 -8.31 -4.97
N LYS A 14 -13.36 -7.22 -5.63
CA LYS A 14 -13.36 -7.11 -7.09
C LYS A 14 -12.46 -8.17 -7.73
N THR A 15 -11.24 -8.35 -7.23
CA THR A 15 -10.29 -9.36 -7.69
C THR A 15 -10.83 -10.77 -7.48
N LEU A 16 -11.36 -11.08 -6.30
CA LEU A 16 -11.96 -12.39 -6.03
C LEU A 16 -13.16 -12.68 -6.96
N ASN A 17 -14.00 -11.67 -7.22
CA ASN A 17 -15.11 -11.79 -8.17
C ASN A 17 -14.61 -12.03 -9.60
N LEU A 18 -13.59 -11.30 -10.05
CA LEU A 18 -12.95 -11.52 -11.34
C LEU A 18 -12.45 -12.96 -11.48
N PHE A 19 -11.74 -13.48 -10.48
CA PHE A 19 -11.26 -14.87 -10.49
C PHE A 19 -12.41 -15.87 -10.49
N SER A 20 -13.49 -15.63 -9.73
CA SER A 20 -14.65 -16.53 -9.72
C SER A 20 -15.39 -16.58 -11.05
N THR A 21 -15.40 -15.48 -11.81
CA THR A 21 -16.18 -15.32 -13.05
C THR A 21 -15.39 -15.67 -14.30
N VAL A 22 -14.18 -15.13 -14.44
CA VAL A 22 -13.33 -15.29 -15.63
C VAL A 22 -12.39 -16.49 -15.47
N TYR A 23 -11.80 -16.67 -14.29
CA TYR A 23 -10.80 -17.71 -14.00
C TYR A 23 -11.36 -18.79 -13.07
N SER A 24 -12.61 -19.21 -13.29
CA SER A 24 -13.39 -20.04 -12.36
C SER A 24 -12.66 -21.33 -11.92
N LYS A 25 -11.92 -21.97 -12.85
CA LYS A 25 -11.09 -23.16 -12.57
C LYS A 25 -9.89 -22.87 -11.66
N MET A 26 -9.32 -21.67 -11.73
CA MET A 26 -8.18 -21.23 -10.90
C MET A 26 -8.61 -20.63 -9.56
N SER A 27 -9.87 -20.17 -9.46
CA SER A 27 -10.40 -19.44 -8.30
C SER A 27 -10.20 -20.14 -6.96
N PRO A 28 -10.49 -21.46 -6.80
CA PRO A 28 -10.32 -22.12 -5.50
C PRO A 28 -8.88 -22.11 -4.99
N LEU A 29 -7.90 -22.25 -5.90
CA LEU A 29 -6.48 -22.31 -5.57
C LEU A 29 -5.85 -20.92 -5.43
N SER A 30 -6.44 -19.90 -6.09
CA SER A 30 -5.92 -18.53 -6.08
C SER A 30 -6.52 -17.67 -4.96
N ARG A 31 -7.63 -18.09 -4.35
CA ARG A 31 -8.35 -17.31 -3.32
C ARG A 31 -7.48 -16.95 -2.11
N GLU A 32 -6.79 -17.93 -1.51
CA GLU A 32 -5.93 -17.66 -0.34
C GLU A 32 -4.71 -16.82 -0.70
N PRO A 33 -3.97 -17.09 -1.80
CA PRO A 33 -2.90 -16.20 -2.26
C PRO A 33 -3.35 -14.74 -2.50
N ILE A 34 -4.54 -14.54 -3.08
CA ILE A 34 -5.11 -13.18 -3.27
C ILE A 34 -5.32 -12.52 -1.90
N ARG A 35 -5.94 -13.23 -0.94
CA ARG A 35 -6.16 -12.72 0.41
C ARG A 35 -4.86 -12.38 1.12
N GLU A 36 -3.85 -13.25 1.03
CA GLU A 36 -2.52 -13.02 1.62
C GLU A 36 -1.87 -11.73 1.07
N LEU A 37 -1.98 -11.50 -0.25
CA LEU A 37 -1.48 -10.27 -0.88
C LEU A 37 -2.19 -9.01 -0.35
N TYR A 38 -3.54 -9.01 -0.33
CA TYR A 38 -4.31 -7.85 0.16
C TYR A 38 -4.15 -7.63 1.66
N GLU A 39 -4.03 -8.70 2.46
CA GLU A 39 -3.71 -8.62 3.89
C GLU A 39 -2.35 -7.95 4.10
N THR A 40 -1.34 -8.39 3.33
CA THR A 40 0.01 -7.83 3.41
C THR A 40 0.02 -6.34 3.07
N ILE A 41 -0.72 -5.91 2.03
CA ILE A 41 -0.89 -4.48 1.71
C ILE A 41 -1.50 -3.73 2.90
N ARG A 42 -2.57 -4.26 3.51
CA ARG A 42 -3.26 -3.62 4.64
C ARG A 42 -2.35 -3.51 5.88
N LEU A 43 -1.57 -4.54 6.19
CA LEU A 43 -0.61 -4.53 7.30
C LEU A 43 0.49 -3.49 7.06
N ASN A 44 1.03 -3.42 5.85
CA ASN A 44 2.10 -2.47 5.49
C ASN A 44 1.64 -1.00 5.47
N LEU A 45 0.35 -0.74 5.23
CA LEU A 45 -0.23 0.61 5.32
C LEU A 45 -0.32 1.15 6.75
N VAL A 46 -0.35 0.26 7.75
CA VAL A 46 -0.53 0.61 9.18
C VAL A 46 0.76 0.39 9.98
N ALA A 47 1.73 -0.34 9.43
CA ALA A 47 2.98 -0.65 10.09
C ALA A 47 3.79 0.61 10.44
N ASP A 48 4.39 0.62 11.63
CA ASP A 48 5.34 1.66 12.05
C ASP A 48 6.76 1.43 11.46
N ARG A 49 6.92 0.46 10.54
CA ARG A 49 8.18 0.08 9.88
C ARG A 49 8.14 0.45 8.40
N THR A 50 9.32 0.59 7.78
CA THR A 50 9.46 0.75 6.33
C THR A 50 8.85 -0.46 5.62
N PRO A 51 7.75 -0.29 4.87
CA PRO A 51 7.14 -1.38 4.14
C PRO A 51 7.94 -1.67 2.87
N GLY A 52 8.40 -2.90 2.69
CA GLY A 52 9.21 -3.29 1.53
C GLY A 52 9.39 -4.80 1.43
N ASP A 53 10.18 -5.37 2.34
CA ASP A 53 10.63 -6.76 2.24
C ASP A 53 9.48 -7.77 2.23
N ASP A 54 8.48 -7.59 3.11
CA ASP A 54 7.33 -8.50 3.19
C ASP A 54 6.45 -8.43 1.93
N LEU A 55 6.28 -7.24 1.35
CA LEU A 55 5.39 -7.03 0.20
C LEU A 55 6.03 -7.53 -1.09
N GLU A 56 7.33 -7.33 -1.26
CA GLU A 56 8.10 -7.91 -2.37
C GLU A 56 8.08 -9.45 -2.30
N LEU A 57 8.35 -10.00 -1.11
CA LEU A 57 8.32 -11.44 -0.87
C LEU A 57 6.95 -12.06 -1.17
N VAL A 58 5.87 -11.48 -0.63
CA VAL A 58 4.50 -12.00 -0.83
C VAL A 58 4.07 -11.86 -2.28
N THR A 59 4.44 -10.78 -2.97
CA THR A 59 4.15 -10.61 -4.41
C THR A 59 4.87 -11.67 -5.24
N GLY A 60 6.16 -11.91 -4.99
CA GLY A 60 6.91 -12.96 -5.67
C GLY A 60 6.36 -14.36 -5.40
N LYS A 61 6.07 -14.67 -4.14
CA LYS A 61 5.44 -15.93 -3.71
C LYS A 61 4.07 -16.13 -4.39
N PHE A 62 3.26 -15.08 -4.49
CA PHE A 62 1.96 -15.12 -5.15
C PHE A 62 2.09 -15.59 -6.60
N PHE A 63 2.95 -14.96 -7.41
CA PHE A 63 3.09 -15.35 -8.81
C PHE A 63 3.74 -16.71 -8.98
N ARG A 64 4.75 -17.03 -8.17
CA ARG A 64 5.39 -18.35 -8.21
C ARG A 64 4.36 -19.48 -7.97
N ASN A 65 3.47 -19.29 -7.01
CA ASN A 65 2.41 -20.26 -6.69
C ASN A 65 1.24 -20.22 -7.70
N LEU A 66 1.02 -19.09 -8.36
CA LEU A 66 0.01 -18.97 -9.42
C LEU A 66 0.42 -19.71 -10.69
N PHE A 67 1.72 -19.84 -10.97
CA PHE A 67 2.19 -20.44 -12.21
C PHE A 67 1.68 -21.86 -12.47
N PRO A 68 1.82 -22.85 -11.55
CA PRO A 68 1.26 -24.19 -11.78
C PRO A 68 -0.25 -24.19 -12.03
N VAL A 69 -0.98 -23.29 -11.36
CA VAL A 69 -2.43 -23.15 -11.49
C VAL A 69 -2.80 -22.61 -12.87
N ALA A 70 -2.12 -21.56 -13.32
CA ALA A 70 -2.30 -20.96 -14.63
C ALA A 70 -1.90 -21.93 -15.75
N TYR A 71 -0.78 -22.63 -15.58
CA TYR A 71 -0.27 -23.61 -16.52
C TYR A 71 -1.26 -24.77 -16.72
N HIS A 72 -1.78 -25.36 -15.65
CA HIS A 72 -2.75 -26.46 -15.75
C HIS A 72 -4.07 -26.02 -16.39
N HIS A 73 -4.64 -24.90 -15.93
CA HIS A 73 -6.03 -24.56 -16.25
C HIS A 73 -6.21 -23.61 -17.44
N ALA A 74 -5.18 -22.92 -17.89
CA ALA A 74 -5.27 -21.98 -19.02
C ALA A 74 -4.21 -22.16 -20.11
N ILE A 75 -3.19 -22.99 -19.91
CA ILE A 75 -2.20 -23.30 -20.96
C ILE A 75 -2.42 -24.74 -21.43
N HIS A 76 -2.20 -25.71 -20.55
CA HIS A 76 -2.22 -27.13 -20.91
C HIS A 76 -3.61 -27.66 -21.26
N SER A 77 -4.64 -27.25 -20.52
CA SER A 77 -6.03 -27.67 -20.81
C SER A 77 -6.55 -27.20 -22.17
N ASP A 78 -6.05 -26.08 -22.70
CA ASP A 78 -6.46 -25.54 -24.00
C ASP A 78 -5.76 -26.26 -25.16
N VAL A 79 -4.50 -26.68 -24.97
CA VAL A 79 -3.76 -27.45 -25.98
C VAL A 79 -4.33 -28.85 -26.16
N VAL A 80 -4.67 -29.52 -25.05
CA VAL A 80 -5.29 -30.85 -25.10
C VAL A 80 -6.63 -30.81 -25.86
N HIS A 81 -7.48 -29.82 -25.60
CA HIS A 81 -8.74 -29.65 -26.35
C HIS A 81 -8.56 -29.12 -27.79
N GLY A 82 -7.47 -28.40 -28.08
CA GLY A 82 -7.12 -27.97 -29.43
C GLY A 82 -6.76 -29.13 -30.37
N THR A 83 -6.15 -30.20 -29.85
CA THR A 83 -5.79 -31.39 -30.63
C THR A 83 -6.96 -32.33 -30.95
N GLU A 84 -8.05 -32.28 -30.18
CA GLU A 84 -9.22 -33.15 -30.37
C GLU A 84 -10.26 -32.61 -31.36
N ARG A 85 -10.21 -31.32 -31.71
CA ARG A 85 -11.14 -30.73 -32.70
C ARG A 85 -10.95 -31.25 -34.13
N GLY A 86 -9.89 -32.04 -34.38
CA GLY A 86 -9.59 -32.69 -35.66
C GLY A 86 -9.90 -34.19 -35.74
N ARG A 87 -10.28 -34.87 -34.65
CA ARG A 87 -10.64 -36.29 -34.67
C ARG A 87 -11.78 -36.56 -33.69
N ALA A 88 -13.01 -36.50 -34.21
CA ALA A 88 -14.14 -37.18 -33.59
C ALA A 88 -13.90 -38.70 -33.65
N ALA A 89 -13.11 -39.22 -32.71
CA ALA A 89 -13.01 -40.65 -32.45
C ALA A 89 -14.15 -41.02 -31.50
N ALA A 90 -15.17 -41.67 -32.07
CA ALA A 90 -16.18 -42.38 -31.31
C ALA A 90 -15.50 -43.43 -30.41
N GLY A 91 -15.69 -43.34 -29.09
CA GLY A 91 -15.35 -44.45 -28.19
C GLY A 91 -14.61 -44.16 -26.88
N ALA A 92 -14.57 -42.94 -26.35
CA ALA A 92 -14.01 -42.68 -25.01
C ALA A 92 -15.12 -42.53 -23.96
N GLY A 93 -15.09 -43.38 -22.93
CA GLY A 93 -16.04 -43.39 -21.81
C GLY A 93 -16.02 -42.12 -20.95
N PRO A 94 -16.98 -41.96 -20.02
CA PRO A 94 -17.12 -40.76 -19.23
C PRO A 94 -16.04 -40.72 -18.14
N GLY A 95 -15.09 -39.76 -18.20
CA GLY A 95 -14.26 -39.47 -17.02
C GLY A 95 -12.83 -38.95 -17.20
N VAL A 96 -12.45 -38.33 -18.32
CA VAL A 96 -11.11 -37.69 -18.45
C VAL A 96 -11.24 -36.19 -18.64
N SER A 97 -11.84 -35.51 -17.68
CA SER A 97 -11.87 -34.06 -17.65
C SER A 97 -11.69 -33.64 -16.21
N ASN A 98 -10.55 -33.01 -15.89
CA ASN A 98 -10.18 -32.47 -14.57
C ASN A 98 -9.35 -33.38 -13.63
N ARG A 99 -8.27 -34.00 -14.12
CA ARG A 99 -7.22 -34.54 -13.24
C ARG A 99 -6.16 -33.47 -13.01
N ASP A 100 -6.08 -32.99 -11.77
CA ASP A 100 -5.02 -32.09 -11.31
C ASP A 100 -3.63 -32.73 -11.50
N PHE A 101 -2.60 -31.93 -11.75
CA PHE A 101 -1.23 -32.45 -11.90
C PHE A 101 -0.73 -33.08 -10.60
N HIS A 102 0.14 -34.09 -10.73
CA HIS A 102 0.86 -34.67 -9.59
C HIS A 102 1.68 -33.58 -8.87
N SER A 103 1.84 -33.71 -7.55
CA SER A 103 2.56 -32.74 -6.72
C SER A 103 3.96 -32.43 -7.23
N ASP A 104 4.67 -33.46 -7.70
CA ASP A 104 6.07 -33.34 -8.15
C ASP A 104 6.18 -32.50 -9.41
N TYR A 105 5.20 -32.59 -10.32
CA TYR A 105 5.16 -31.77 -11.52
C TYR A 105 4.87 -30.30 -11.18
N LYS A 106 3.98 -30.03 -10.21
CA LYS A 106 3.74 -28.67 -9.71
C LYS A 106 4.99 -28.08 -9.05
N ASN A 107 5.71 -28.87 -8.27
CA ASN A 107 6.97 -28.46 -7.66
C ASN A 107 8.03 -28.14 -8.73
N CYS A 108 8.13 -28.95 -9.78
CA CYS A 108 9.00 -28.66 -10.92
C CYS A 108 8.68 -27.29 -11.54
N LEU A 109 7.40 -27.01 -11.82
CA LEU A 109 6.96 -25.71 -12.35
C LEU A 109 7.31 -24.54 -11.41
N VAL A 110 7.14 -24.71 -10.09
CA VAL A 110 7.52 -23.71 -9.08
C VAL A 110 9.02 -23.41 -9.10
N HIS A 111 9.85 -24.44 -9.29
CA HIS A 111 11.31 -24.32 -9.33
C HIS A 111 11.82 -23.71 -10.63
N THR A 112 11.19 -23.98 -11.77
CA THR A 112 11.55 -23.40 -13.09
C THR A 112 10.97 -22.00 -13.34
N TYR A 113 10.19 -21.47 -12.40
CA TYR A 113 9.52 -20.17 -12.53
C TYR A 113 10.47 -19.02 -12.91
N ASP A 114 11.65 -18.94 -12.28
CA ASP A 114 12.60 -17.85 -12.50
C ASP A 114 13.25 -17.90 -13.88
N ASP A 115 13.39 -19.10 -14.45
CA ASP A 115 13.94 -19.34 -15.78
C ASP A 115 12.88 -19.05 -16.86
N LEU A 116 11.64 -19.50 -16.64
CA LEU A 116 10.56 -19.41 -17.62
C LEU A 116 9.86 -18.05 -17.64
N LYS A 117 9.83 -17.33 -16.51
CA LYS A 117 9.15 -16.03 -16.33
C LYS A 117 7.77 -15.98 -17.01
N PRO A 118 6.85 -16.87 -16.64
CA PRO A 118 5.60 -17.10 -17.36
C PRO A 118 4.67 -15.87 -17.41
N PHE A 119 4.85 -14.91 -16.51
CA PHE A 119 4.07 -13.68 -16.43
C PHE A 119 4.82 -12.45 -16.95
N GLY A 120 5.96 -12.65 -17.61
CA GLY A 120 6.79 -11.58 -18.16
C GLY A 120 7.27 -10.60 -17.09
N MET A 121 7.21 -9.30 -17.40
CA MET A 121 7.63 -8.22 -16.49
C MET A 121 6.58 -7.87 -15.42
N VAL A 122 5.36 -8.41 -15.52
CA VAL A 122 4.24 -8.02 -14.65
C VAL A 122 4.56 -8.20 -13.15
N PRO A 123 5.13 -9.34 -12.69
CA PRO A 123 5.46 -9.52 -11.27
C PRO A 123 6.41 -8.46 -10.73
N GLN A 124 7.48 -8.14 -11.49
CA GLN A 124 8.48 -7.16 -11.08
C GLN A 124 7.91 -5.74 -11.06
N GLN A 125 7.18 -5.35 -12.12
CA GLN A 125 6.55 -4.05 -12.21
C GLN A 125 5.52 -3.85 -11.10
N LEU A 126 4.65 -4.86 -10.89
CA LEU A 126 3.64 -4.81 -9.83
C LEU A 126 4.26 -4.73 -8.44
N SER A 127 5.29 -5.53 -8.16
CA SER A 127 5.99 -5.48 -6.88
C SER A 127 6.58 -4.09 -6.63
N SER A 128 7.31 -3.54 -7.61
CA SER A 128 7.94 -2.23 -7.47
C SER A 128 6.93 -1.09 -7.28
N SER A 129 5.81 -1.10 -8.02
CA SER A 129 4.79 -0.07 -7.94
C SER A 129 3.96 -0.18 -6.65
N LEU A 130 3.66 -1.40 -6.20
CA LEU A 130 3.01 -1.62 -4.90
C LEU A 130 3.89 -1.17 -3.74
N VAL A 131 5.16 -1.57 -3.70
CA VAL A 131 6.10 -1.15 -2.65
C VAL A 131 6.22 0.36 -2.59
N ALA A 132 6.45 1.02 -3.73
CA ALA A 132 6.58 2.47 -3.78
C ALA A 132 5.31 3.19 -3.31
N SER A 133 4.14 2.77 -3.79
CA SER A 133 2.86 3.43 -3.49
C SER A 133 2.41 3.19 -2.04
N VAL A 134 2.56 1.97 -1.52
CA VAL A 134 2.26 1.62 -0.12
C VAL A 134 3.20 2.36 0.82
N ASN A 135 4.49 2.45 0.50
CA ASN A 135 5.47 3.20 1.30
C ASN A 135 5.12 4.70 1.37
N ALA A 136 4.85 5.34 0.24
CA ALA A 136 4.44 6.74 0.22
C ALA A 136 3.19 6.99 1.08
N ALA A 137 2.19 6.12 0.97
CA ALA A 137 0.96 6.22 1.76
C ALA A 137 1.19 5.97 3.26
N SER A 138 1.98 4.96 3.62
CA SER A 138 2.33 4.64 5.01
C SER A 138 3.07 5.79 5.67
N VAL A 139 4.09 6.35 5.00
CA VAL A 139 4.83 7.53 5.49
C VAL A 139 3.89 8.72 5.68
N LEU A 140 2.96 8.98 4.75
CA LEU A 140 2.01 10.08 4.90
C LEU A 140 1.07 9.87 6.10
N LEU A 141 0.51 8.67 6.24
CA LEU A 141 -0.38 8.35 7.37
C LEU A 141 0.36 8.47 8.70
N ARG A 142 1.61 8.01 8.76
CA ARG A 142 2.48 8.13 9.92
C ARG A 142 2.79 9.58 10.25
N ALA A 143 3.20 10.37 9.26
CA ALA A 143 3.50 11.79 9.44
C ALA A 143 2.29 12.57 9.98
N LEU A 144 1.08 12.27 9.50
CA LEU A 144 -0.16 12.88 10.00
C LEU A 144 -0.47 12.44 11.45
N ARG A 145 -0.30 11.15 11.76
CA ARG A 145 -0.53 10.61 13.12
C ARG A 145 0.45 11.22 14.13
N GLU A 146 1.74 11.12 13.87
CA GLU A 146 2.78 11.65 14.76
C GLU A 146 2.70 13.18 14.85
N GLY A 147 2.42 13.86 13.72
CA GLY A 147 2.19 15.31 13.71
C GLY A 147 1.01 15.74 14.59
N SER A 148 -0.09 14.97 14.60
CA SER A 148 -1.23 15.23 15.49
C SER A 148 -0.87 15.02 16.97
N GLU A 149 -0.06 14.01 17.29
CA GLU A 149 0.40 13.75 18.65
C GLU A 149 1.30 14.89 19.16
N VAL A 150 2.16 15.43 18.30
CA VAL A 150 2.99 16.61 18.63
C VAL A 150 2.11 17.82 18.95
N LEU A 151 1.07 18.09 18.15
CA LEU A 151 0.14 19.19 18.40
C LEU A 151 -0.61 19.03 19.72
N LEU A 152 -1.08 17.83 20.05
CA LEU A 152 -1.75 17.55 21.32
C LEU A 152 -0.81 17.77 22.52
N LYS A 153 0.44 17.30 22.44
CA LYS A 153 1.43 17.53 23.50
C LYS A 153 1.76 19.01 23.68
N LEU A 154 1.77 19.79 22.59
CA LEU A 154 2.00 21.24 22.68
C LEU A 154 0.87 21.98 23.40
N GLU A 155 -0.37 21.49 23.30
CA GLU A 155 -1.52 22.06 24.02
C GLU A 155 -1.38 21.85 25.54
N GLU A 156 -0.90 20.67 25.95
CA GLU A 156 -0.71 20.31 27.36
C GLU A 156 0.43 21.09 28.04
N VAL A 157 1.50 21.40 27.31
CA VAL A 157 2.68 22.12 27.85
C VAL A 157 2.44 23.64 27.91
N GLY A 158 1.18 24.10 27.88
CA GLY A 158 0.81 25.52 27.94
C GLY A 158 1.52 26.33 29.04
N VAL A 159 1.46 27.66 28.91
CA VAL A 159 2.21 28.69 29.66
C VAL A 159 2.27 28.49 31.19
N SER A 160 3.09 27.54 31.64
CA SER A 160 3.22 27.14 33.04
C SER A 160 4.51 27.69 33.65
N ALA A 161 5.41 28.20 32.80
CA ALA A 161 6.67 28.81 33.21
C ALA A 161 6.40 30.00 34.17
N PRO A 162 6.92 29.96 35.42
CA PRO A 162 6.69 31.03 36.40
C PRO A 162 7.15 32.41 35.92
N SER A 163 8.22 32.45 35.11
CA SER A 163 8.76 33.66 34.48
C SER A 163 7.77 34.29 33.50
N CYS A 164 7.16 33.50 32.62
CA CYS A 164 6.15 33.98 31.70
C CYS A 164 4.89 34.45 32.43
N ARG A 165 4.39 33.68 33.41
CA ARG A 165 3.24 34.09 34.23
C ARG A 165 3.45 35.47 34.86
N LYS A 166 4.64 35.72 35.41
CA LYS A 166 5.03 37.04 35.96
C LYS A 166 5.07 38.13 34.89
N ALA A 167 5.59 37.83 33.70
CA ALA A 167 5.66 38.77 32.59
C ALA A 167 4.27 39.14 32.05
N LEU A 168 3.37 38.16 31.90
CA LEU A 168 1.98 38.35 31.48
C LEU A 168 1.20 39.18 32.50
N LEU A 169 1.36 38.91 33.80
CA LEU A 169 0.71 39.70 34.85
C LEU A 169 1.18 41.16 34.83
N ARG A 170 2.48 41.39 34.61
CA ARG A 170 3.04 42.74 34.47
C ARG A 170 2.49 43.47 33.25
N MET A 171 2.41 42.78 32.12
CA MET A 171 1.90 43.35 30.87
C MET A 171 0.42 43.74 30.96
N ASN A 172 -0.41 42.90 31.59
CA ASN A 172 -1.87 43.07 31.59
C ASN A 172 -2.40 43.88 32.79
N TYR A 173 -1.78 43.77 33.97
CA TYR A 173 -2.38 44.28 35.22
C TYR A 173 -1.52 45.29 35.98
N CYS A 174 -0.21 45.40 35.75
CA CYS A 174 0.61 46.37 36.51
C CYS A 174 0.30 47.83 36.16
N GLY A 175 -0.25 48.11 34.98
CA GLY A 175 -0.90 49.39 34.72
C GLY A 175 -1.94 49.63 35.79
N SER A 176 -2.95 48.74 35.86
CA SER A 176 -4.10 48.77 36.77
C SER A 176 -3.78 49.02 38.23
N CYS A 177 -2.74 48.35 38.74
CA CYS A 177 -2.31 48.51 40.12
C CYS A 177 -1.65 49.88 40.41
N LYS A 178 -1.16 50.58 39.39
CA LYS A 178 -0.44 51.87 39.53
C LYS A 178 -1.32 53.12 39.31
N ARG A 179 -2.65 52.97 39.28
CA ARG A 179 -3.64 54.07 39.25
C ARG A 179 -3.66 54.95 37.97
N TYR A 180 -3.19 54.45 36.83
CA TYR A 180 -3.40 55.09 35.52
C TYR A 180 -4.78 54.76 34.92
N ASN A 181 -5.87 55.43 35.33
CA ASN A 181 -7.24 55.32 34.78
C ASN A 181 -7.42 54.31 33.60
N HIS A 182 -7.80 53.08 33.95
CA HIS A 182 -7.46 51.86 33.19
C HIS A 182 -8.45 51.41 32.13
N LEU A 183 -9.51 52.16 31.84
CA LEU A 183 -10.50 51.69 30.88
C LEU A 183 -9.96 51.57 29.44
N HIS A 184 -8.78 52.13 29.13
CA HIS A 184 -8.29 52.21 27.74
C HIS A 184 -6.78 51.96 27.50
N ALA A 185 -5.95 51.72 28.52
CA ALA A 185 -4.51 51.57 28.33
C ALA A 185 -4.13 50.13 27.94
N LYS A 186 -4.16 49.81 26.64
CA LYS A 186 -3.66 48.54 26.10
C LYS A 186 -2.12 48.48 26.20
N PRO A 187 -1.51 47.29 26.41
CA PRO A 187 -0.06 47.14 26.33
C PRO A 187 0.45 47.57 24.95
N CYS A 188 1.60 48.24 24.92
CA CYS A 188 2.25 48.62 23.66
C CYS A 188 2.50 47.37 22.80
N ALA A 189 2.34 47.48 21.48
CA ALA A 189 2.54 46.35 20.56
C ALA A 189 3.91 45.67 20.74
N GLY A 190 4.99 46.45 20.88
CA GLY A 190 6.33 45.92 21.11
C GLY A 190 6.49 45.21 22.46
N LEU A 191 5.87 45.73 23.54
CA LEU A 191 5.87 45.05 24.84
C LEU A 191 5.10 43.73 24.76
N CYS A 192 3.95 43.72 24.09
CA CYS A 192 3.15 42.53 23.86
C CYS A 192 3.94 41.45 23.10
N GLN A 193 4.54 41.82 21.97
CA GLN A 193 5.35 40.90 21.17
C GLN A 193 6.54 40.33 21.97
N ASN A 194 7.25 41.15 22.73
CA ASN A 194 8.40 40.70 23.52
C ASN A 194 8.00 39.74 24.65
N VAL A 195 6.90 40.04 25.36
CA VAL A 195 6.39 39.15 26.41
C VAL A 195 5.93 37.82 25.80
N MET A 196 5.14 37.85 24.74
CA MET A 196 4.67 36.63 24.06
C MET A 196 5.84 35.81 23.50
N ARG A 197 6.83 36.45 22.87
CA ARG A 197 8.03 35.76 22.36
C ARG A 197 8.81 35.09 23.48
N GLY A 198 9.01 35.76 24.62
CA GLY A 198 9.69 35.18 25.78
C GLY A 198 8.93 34.02 26.40
N CYS A 199 7.60 34.08 26.39
CA CYS A 199 6.73 32.99 26.84
C CYS A 199 6.76 31.76 25.92
N LEU A 200 7.00 31.96 24.63
CA LEU A 200 6.94 30.92 23.61
C LEU A 200 8.33 30.41 23.17
N ILE A 201 9.43 30.99 23.68
CA ILE A 201 10.78 30.77 23.15
C ILE A 201 11.24 29.31 23.22
N GLU A 202 10.89 28.60 24.30
CA GLU A 202 11.25 27.20 24.50
C GLU A 202 10.54 26.30 23.48
N PHE A 203 9.25 26.54 23.24
CA PHE A 203 8.43 25.83 22.26
C PHE A 203 8.93 26.08 20.84
N VAL A 204 9.11 27.35 20.47
CA VAL A 204 9.59 27.73 19.14
C VAL A 204 11.00 27.19 18.92
N GLY A 205 11.88 27.25 19.92
CA GLY A 205 13.24 26.74 19.80
C GLY A 205 13.31 25.23 19.57
N ALA A 206 12.55 24.45 20.34
CA ALA A 206 12.58 22.99 20.26
C ALA A 206 11.82 22.44 19.04
N LEU A 207 10.71 23.06 18.65
CA LEU A 207 9.80 22.52 17.65
C LEU A 207 10.02 23.08 16.23
N ASN A 208 10.37 24.37 16.11
CA ASN A 208 10.23 25.09 14.83
C ASN A 208 10.98 24.41 13.68
N LYS A 209 12.20 23.91 13.92
CA LYS A 209 12.98 23.22 12.88
C LYS A 209 12.25 21.97 12.37
N GLY A 210 11.87 21.06 13.28
CA GLY A 210 11.22 19.80 12.91
C GLY A 210 9.84 20.03 12.28
N TRP A 211 9.08 20.98 12.81
CA TRP A 211 7.77 21.33 12.27
C TRP A 211 7.85 21.95 10.88
N SER A 212 8.77 22.90 10.64
CA SER A 212 8.99 23.47 9.31
C SER A 212 9.35 22.38 8.29
N THR A 213 10.29 21.49 8.63
CA THR A 213 10.65 20.36 7.76
C THR A 213 9.45 19.45 7.45
N LEU A 214 8.62 19.13 8.45
CA LEU A 214 7.40 18.36 8.24
C LEU A 214 6.44 19.08 7.27
N THR A 215 6.18 20.37 7.50
CA THR A 215 5.24 21.15 6.65
C THR A 215 5.72 21.33 5.22
N GLU A 216 7.04 21.39 4.99
CA GLU A 216 7.63 21.46 3.66
C GLU A 216 7.56 20.10 2.95
N ALA A 217 7.83 19.01 3.66
CA ALA A 217 7.88 17.66 3.08
C ALA A 217 6.50 17.02 2.84
N ILE A 218 5.46 17.43 3.60
CA ILE A 218 4.15 16.78 3.54
C ILE A 218 3.42 17.05 2.21
N LEU A 219 3.62 18.22 1.60
CA LEU A 219 2.93 18.59 0.35
C LEU A 219 3.42 17.76 -0.86
N PRO A 220 4.74 17.62 -1.13
CA PRO A 220 5.24 16.69 -2.14
C PRO A 220 4.80 15.24 -1.91
N LEU A 221 4.76 14.82 -0.65
CA LEU A 221 4.35 13.47 -0.29
C LEU A 221 2.86 13.22 -0.61
N ILE A 222 1.98 14.17 -0.31
CA ILE A 222 0.56 14.12 -0.74
C ILE A 222 0.46 14.05 -2.26
N GLY A 223 1.30 14.81 -2.99
CA GLY A 223 1.39 14.75 -4.45
C GLY A 223 1.73 13.35 -4.96
N THR A 224 2.69 12.67 -4.33
CA THR A 224 3.10 11.30 -4.65
C THR A 224 1.98 10.29 -4.35
N VAL A 225 1.32 10.42 -3.20
CA VAL A 225 0.21 9.52 -2.84
C VAL A 225 -0.98 9.65 -3.79
N ARG A 226 -1.21 10.84 -4.34
CA ARG A 226 -2.32 11.17 -5.25
C ARG A 226 -1.95 11.12 -6.73
N SER A 227 -0.72 10.73 -7.07
CA SER A 227 -0.29 10.65 -8.47
C SER A 227 -1.02 9.56 -9.24
N ALA A 228 -0.86 9.54 -10.57
CA ALA A 228 -1.39 8.47 -11.43
C ALA A 228 -0.86 7.07 -11.03
N ASP A 229 0.36 7.01 -10.49
CA ASP A 229 1.00 5.79 -9.96
C ASP A 229 0.87 5.69 -8.43
N GLY A 230 -0.03 6.48 -7.83
CA GLY A 230 -0.28 6.51 -6.40
C GLY A 230 -1.09 5.30 -5.94
N ILE A 231 -1.14 5.11 -4.61
CA ILE A 231 -1.72 3.93 -3.97
C ILE A 231 -3.16 3.65 -4.38
N GLU A 232 -3.96 4.70 -4.61
CA GLU A 232 -5.36 4.54 -5.00
C GLU A 232 -5.49 3.91 -6.39
N SER A 233 -4.67 4.37 -7.34
CA SER A 233 -4.62 3.85 -8.71
C SER A 233 -4.06 2.42 -8.73
N GLU A 234 -2.99 2.18 -7.97
CA GLU A 234 -2.34 0.88 -7.85
C GLU A 234 -3.29 -0.18 -7.29
N ILE A 235 -3.99 0.11 -6.19
CA ILE A 235 -4.97 -0.82 -5.60
C ILE A 235 -6.15 -1.03 -6.55
N LYS A 236 -6.68 0.01 -7.20
CA LYS A 236 -7.86 -0.10 -8.08
C LYS A 236 -7.61 -0.88 -9.36
N SER A 237 -6.36 -0.91 -9.81
CA SER A 237 -5.93 -1.62 -11.03
C SER A 237 -5.34 -3.00 -10.74
N LEU A 238 -5.31 -3.45 -9.49
CA LEU A 238 -4.68 -4.71 -9.14
C LEU A 238 -5.35 -5.90 -9.83
N ASP A 239 -6.68 -5.93 -9.91
CA ASP A 239 -7.45 -6.96 -10.61
C ASP A 239 -7.08 -7.06 -12.10
N THR A 240 -6.92 -5.90 -12.76
CA THR A 240 -6.56 -5.86 -14.18
C THR A 240 -5.09 -6.23 -14.41
N LYS A 241 -4.16 -5.83 -13.52
CA LYS A 241 -2.75 -6.25 -13.58
C LYS A 241 -2.61 -7.77 -13.41
N LEU A 242 -3.34 -8.38 -12.47
CA LEU A 242 -3.34 -9.83 -12.28
C LEU A 242 -3.94 -10.56 -13.50
N SER A 243 -5.03 -10.03 -14.07
CA SER A 243 -5.62 -10.52 -15.32
C SER A 243 -4.62 -10.48 -16.48
N ASN A 244 -3.93 -9.35 -16.65
CA ASN A 244 -2.92 -9.17 -17.70
C ASN A 244 -1.75 -10.15 -17.57
N ALA A 245 -1.32 -10.47 -16.34
CA ALA A 245 -0.31 -11.51 -16.11
C ALA A 245 -0.80 -12.86 -16.65
N ILE A 246 -2.01 -13.29 -16.26
CA ILE A 246 -2.56 -14.58 -16.71
C ILE A 246 -2.73 -14.58 -18.24
N MET A 247 -3.25 -13.49 -18.82
CA MET A 247 -3.39 -13.36 -20.27
C MET A 247 -2.04 -13.44 -21.00
N HIS A 248 -0.99 -12.83 -20.45
CA HIS A 248 0.36 -12.94 -21.01
C HIS A 248 0.85 -14.40 -20.99
N ALA A 249 0.70 -15.10 -19.85
CA ALA A 249 1.07 -16.51 -19.74
C ALA A 249 0.33 -17.39 -20.76
N MET A 250 -0.97 -17.13 -20.97
CA MET A 250 -1.77 -17.82 -21.98
C MET A 250 -1.24 -17.57 -23.41
N GLN A 251 -0.84 -16.34 -23.74
CA GLN A 251 -0.30 -15.99 -25.05
C GLN A 251 1.02 -16.70 -25.36
N ILE A 252 1.90 -16.84 -24.37
CA ILE A 252 3.19 -17.55 -24.52
C ILE A 252 3.08 -19.04 -24.22
N GLY A 253 1.88 -19.56 -23.93
CA GLY A 253 1.62 -20.94 -23.54
C GLY A 253 2.30 -22.00 -24.42
N PRO A 254 2.21 -21.94 -25.76
CA PRO A 254 2.87 -22.92 -26.64
C PRO A 254 4.40 -22.93 -26.54
N GLN A 255 5.02 -21.81 -26.14
CA GLN A 255 6.47 -21.73 -25.91
C GLN A 255 6.81 -22.33 -24.55
N LEU A 256 6.01 -22.02 -23.52
CA LEU A 256 6.16 -22.59 -22.18
C LEU A 256 6.04 -24.12 -22.20
N GLU A 257 5.10 -24.69 -22.97
CA GLU A 257 4.98 -26.15 -23.08
C GLU A 257 6.23 -26.82 -23.66
N LYS A 258 6.88 -26.19 -24.66
CA LYS A 258 8.13 -26.71 -25.23
C LYS A 258 9.25 -26.65 -24.20
N GLN A 259 9.43 -25.51 -23.54
CA GLN A 259 10.50 -25.30 -22.56
C GLN A 259 10.34 -26.19 -21.32
N VAL A 260 9.10 -26.47 -20.90
CA VAL A 260 8.81 -27.38 -19.77
C VAL A 260 8.99 -28.85 -20.18
N SER A 261 8.85 -29.17 -21.47
CA SER A 261 9.01 -30.53 -22.00
C SER A 261 10.44 -30.85 -22.45
N GLU A 262 11.30 -29.85 -22.55
CA GLU A 262 12.73 -30.02 -22.85
C GLU A 262 13.49 -30.42 -21.58
N PRO A 263 14.28 -31.52 -21.61
CA PRO A 263 15.00 -32.04 -20.45
C PRO A 263 16.21 -31.22 -20.03
#